data_AF-A0A952LAX0-F1
#
_entry.id   AF-A0A952LAX0-F1
#
_cell.length_a   1.000
_cell.length_b   1.000
_cell.length_c   1.000
_cell.angle_alpha   90.00
_cell.angle_beta   90.00
_cell.angle_gamma   90.00
#
_symmetry.space_group_name_H-M   'P 1'
#
loop_
_entity.id
_entity.type
_entity.pdbx_description
1 polymer ?
#
loop_
_entity_poly.entity_id
_entity_poly.type
_entity_poly.pdbx_seq_one_letter_code
_entity_poly.pdbx_strand_id
1 'polypeptide(L)'
;AFEIIKTTPGVSVVSSVFLMALADRVLVYGDCAVIPDPTSEQLADIAISSAKTADQFGIEPRVAMLSYSTGDSGAGADVEKVRTATELVRERAPELAVAGPIQYDAAADAAVGAAKMPGSEVAGRATVFIFPDLNTGNNTYKAVQRSAGAVAIGPVLQGLRKPINDLSRGATVDDIVNTVAITAIQAALS
;
A
#
# COMPACT_ATOMS: atom_id res chain seq x y z
N ALA A 1 -2.47 4.47 22.74
CA ALA A 1 -1.19 4.52 21.98
C ALA A 1 -1.10 5.80 21.13
N PHE A 2 -2.05 6.06 20.25
CA PHE A 2 -2.06 7.23 19.34
C PHE A 2 -2.11 8.61 20.03
N GLU A 3 -2.63 8.71 21.25
CA GLU A 3 -2.60 9.96 22.02
C GLU A 3 -1.19 10.36 22.51
N ILE A 4 -0.27 9.39 22.60
CA ILE A 4 1.10 9.60 23.10
C ILE A 4 2.09 9.68 21.94
N ILE A 5 1.97 8.77 20.96
CA ILE A 5 2.82 8.74 19.77
C ILE A 5 2.04 9.35 18.61
N LYS A 6 2.36 10.61 18.30
CA LYS A 6 1.79 11.34 17.14
C LYS A 6 2.37 10.85 15.82
N THR A 7 1.72 11.24 14.72
CA THR A 7 2.22 11.03 13.37
C THR A 7 3.56 11.74 13.13
N THR A 8 4.31 11.23 12.15
CA THR A 8 5.53 11.86 11.64
C THR A 8 5.21 13.21 10.98
N PRO A 9 6.08 14.24 11.08
CA PRO A 9 5.85 15.50 10.38
C PRO A 9 5.57 15.28 8.89
N GLY A 10 4.54 15.96 8.37
CA GLY A 10 4.11 15.82 6.98
C GLY A 10 3.16 14.65 6.69
N VAL A 11 2.90 13.77 7.66
CA VAL A 11 1.92 12.67 7.53
C VAL A 11 0.70 12.98 8.39
N SER A 12 -0.46 13.08 7.74
CA SER A 12 -1.72 13.46 8.41
C SER A 12 -2.41 12.29 9.11
N VAL A 13 -2.11 11.05 8.70
CA VAL A 13 -2.82 9.85 9.16
C VAL A 13 -1.88 8.69 9.47
N VAL A 14 -2.29 7.86 10.44
CA VAL A 14 -1.71 6.53 10.62
C VAL A 14 -2.44 5.59 9.68
N SER A 15 -1.69 4.81 8.91
CA SER A 15 -2.23 3.78 8.04
C SER A 15 -1.53 2.44 8.30
N SER A 16 -1.89 1.42 7.54
CA SER A 16 -1.27 0.11 7.62
C SER A 16 -0.68 -0.35 6.29
N VAL A 17 0.18 -1.35 6.33
CA VAL A 17 0.47 -2.21 5.17
C VAL A 17 0.35 -3.68 5.53
N PHE A 18 0.08 -4.50 4.52
CA PHE A 18 0.38 -5.93 4.56
C PHE A 18 1.51 -6.24 3.60
N LEU A 19 2.48 -7.04 4.07
CA LEU A 19 3.46 -7.68 3.20
C LEU A 19 2.85 -8.99 2.71
N MET A 20 2.49 -9.03 1.44
CA MET A 20 1.91 -10.18 0.77
C MET A 20 3.03 -11.00 0.12
N ALA A 21 3.46 -12.06 0.80
CA ALA A 21 4.47 -12.98 0.29
C ALA A 21 3.79 -14.04 -0.59
N LEU A 22 3.95 -13.89 -1.90
CA LEU A 22 3.59 -14.88 -2.91
C LEU A 22 4.77 -15.84 -3.14
N ALA A 23 4.57 -16.85 -3.99
CA ALA A 23 5.57 -17.88 -4.25
C ALA A 23 6.89 -17.32 -4.84
N ASP A 24 6.83 -16.22 -5.58
CA ASP A 24 7.92 -15.67 -6.37
C ASP A 24 8.33 -14.23 -5.97
N ARG A 25 7.51 -13.55 -5.17
CA ARG A 25 7.69 -12.13 -4.83
C ARG A 25 6.97 -11.71 -3.56
N VAL A 26 7.39 -10.59 -2.99
CA VAL A 26 6.68 -9.91 -1.90
C VAL A 26 6.09 -8.61 -2.44
N LEU A 27 4.80 -8.40 -2.22
CA LEU A 27 4.09 -7.17 -2.57
C LEU A 27 3.66 -6.44 -1.29
N VAL A 28 3.51 -5.12 -1.38
CA VAL A 28 3.03 -4.27 -0.29
C VAL A 28 1.62 -3.81 -0.59
N TYR A 29 0.65 -4.15 0.26
CA TYR A 29 -0.74 -3.74 0.13
C TYR A 29 -1.02 -2.61 1.13
N GLY A 30 -1.22 -1.41 0.60
CA GLY A 30 -1.41 -0.17 1.34
C GLY A 30 -2.81 -0.03 1.92
N ASP A 31 -2.83 0.21 3.22
CA ASP A 31 -3.97 0.39 4.13
C ASP A 31 -5.19 -0.50 3.94
N CYS A 32 -5.05 -1.76 4.37
CA CYS A 32 -6.13 -2.74 4.35
C CYS A 32 -6.78 -2.98 5.72
N ALA A 33 -6.48 -2.14 6.72
CA ALA A 33 -6.94 -2.33 8.09
C ALA A 33 -7.38 -1.07 8.86
N VAL A 34 -6.93 0.14 8.49
CA VAL A 34 -7.09 1.32 9.37
C VAL A 34 -8.11 2.33 8.86
N ILE A 35 -7.93 2.90 7.66
CA ILE A 35 -8.73 4.05 7.21
C ILE A 35 -9.88 3.60 6.29
N PRO A 36 -11.16 3.72 6.70
CA PRO A 36 -12.30 3.22 5.93
C PRO A 36 -12.46 3.84 4.54
N ASP A 37 -12.41 5.16 4.45
CA ASP A 37 -12.56 5.94 3.22
C ASP A 37 -11.60 7.14 3.27
N PRO A 38 -10.36 6.99 2.78
CA PRO A 38 -9.36 8.05 2.83
C PRO A 38 -9.71 9.19 1.87
N THR A 39 -9.40 10.45 2.24
CA THR A 39 -9.39 11.56 1.28
C THR A 39 -8.24 11.42 0.28
N SER A 40 -8.23 12.22 -0.79
CA SER A 40 -7.13 12.22 -1.77
C SER A 40 -5.77 12.50 -1.13
N GLU A 41 -5.71 13.43 -0.17
CA GLU A 41 -4.49 13.77 0.58
C GLU A 41 -4.04 12.62 1.48
N GLN A 42 -4.99 11.98 2.17
CA GLN A 42 -4.69 10.82 3.00
C GLN A 42 -4.22 9.65 2.15
N LEU A 43 -4.82 9.44 0.98
CA LEU A 43 -4.43 8.40 0.04
C LEU A 43 -3.01 8.62 -0.50
N ALA A 44 -2.62 9.88 -0.75
CA ALA A 44 -1.25 10.24 -1.08
C ALA A 44 -0.28 9.97 0.08
N ASP A 45 -0.66 10.32 1.32
CA ASP A 45 0.14 10.03 2.52
C ASP A 45 0.33 8.52 2.74
N ILE A 46 -0.72 7.72 2.51
CA ILE A 46 -0.70 6.25 2.55
C ILE A 46 0.28 5.73 1.49
N ALA A 47 0.22 6.24 0.27
CA ALA A 47 1.08 5.82 -0.82
C ALA A 47 2.57 6.05 -0.52
N ILE A 48 2.92 7.26 -0.10
CA ILE A 48 4.30 7.64 0.23
C ILE A 48 4.81 6.84 1.45
N SER A 49 3.97 6.69 2.48
CA SER A 49 4.33 5.88 3.65
C SER A 49 4.55 4.41 3.27
N SER A 50 3.69 3.85 2.42
CA SER A 50 3.78 2.46 1.96
C SER A 50 5.01 2.22 1.10
N ALA A 51 5.37 3.19 0.25
CA ALA A 51 6.60 3.15 -0.55
C ALA A 51 7.85 3.16 0.33
N LYS A 52 7.88 4.03 1.36
CA LYS A 52 8.96 4.05 2.35
C LYS A 52 9.05 2.71 3.10
N THR A 53 7.92 2.16 3.52
CA THR A 53 7.90 0.85 4.17
C THR A 53 8.42 -0.23 3.22
N ALA A 54 8.02 -0.23 1.95
CA ALA A 54 8.53 -1.18 0.96
C ALA A 54 10.07 -1.15 0.85
N ASP A 55 10.64 0.05 0.73
CA ASP A 55 12.09 0.26 0.66
C ASP A 55 12.83 -0.26 1.91
N GLN A 56 12.26 -0.03 3.11
CA GLN A 56 12.79 -0.56 4.36
C GLN A 56 12.85 -2.09 4.41
N PHE A 57 11.97 -2.77 3.67
CA PHE A 57 11.97 -4.23 3.52
C PHE A 57 12.74 -4.71 2.27
N GLY A 58 13.48 -3.82 1.60
CA GLY A 58 14.27 -4.14 0.40
C GLY A 58 13.42 -4.38 -0.84
N ILE A 59 12.18 -3.90 -0.86
CA ILE A 59 11.26 -4.01 -1.99
C ILE A 59 11.31 -2.69 -2.75
N GLU A 60 11.84 -2.70 -3.98
CA GLU A 60 11.91 -1.49 -4.80
C GLU A 60 10.48 -0.94 -5.05
N PRO A 61 10.19 0.30 -4.64
CA PRO A 61 8.82 0.81 -4.65
C PRO A 61 8.37 1.21 -6.06
N ARG A 62 7.31 0.53 -6.54
CA ARG A 62 6.57 0.85 -7.77
C ARG A 62 5.10 0.92 -7.42
N VAL A 63 4.59 2.15 -7.25
CA VAL A 63 3.31 2.43 -6.61
C VAL A 63 2.18 2.49 -7.62
N ALA A 64 1.26 1.53 -7.50
CA ALA A 64 -0.01 1.52 -8.22
C ALA A 64 -1.13 2.10 -7.34
N MET A 65 -1.67 3.25 -7.73
CA MET A 65 -2.84 3.86 -7.10
C MET A 65 -4.11 3.26 -7.73
N LEU A 66 -4.71 2.30 -7.03
CA LEU A 66 -5.73 1.43 -7.61
C LEU A 66 -7.08 2.12 -7.77
N SER A 67 -7.74 1.81 -8.88
CA SER A 67 -9.13 2.19 -9.15
C SER A 67 -9.79 1.16 -10.07
N TYR A 68 -11.10 1.30 -10.31
CA TYR A 68 -11.78 0.53 -11.35
C TYR A 68 -11.51 1.07 -12.76
N SER A 69 -10.80 2.19 -12.89
CA SER A 69 -10.39 2.83 -14.16
C SER A 69 -8.87 2.83 -14.32
N THR A 70 -8.40 2.78 -15.57
CA THR A 70 -6.98 2.97 -15.93
C THR A 70 -6.80 4.25 -16.75
N GLY A 71 -5.90 5.13 -16.33
CA GLY A 71 -5.65 6.41 -17.01
C GLY A 71 -6.95 7.23 -17.12
N ASP A 72 -7.35 7.53 -18.34
CA ASP A 72 -8.54 8.36 -18.62
C ASP A 72 -9.78 7.55 -19.05
N SER A 73 -9.74 6.22 -18.90
CA SER A 73 -10.80 5.32 -19.40
C SER A 73 -12.16 5.43 -18.69
N GLY A 74 -12.19 6.08 -17.53
CA GLY A 74 -13.36 6.16 -16.66
C GLY A 74 -13.36 7.46 -15.87
N ALA A 75 -14.55 7.87 -15.43
CA ALA A 75 -14.78 9.08 -14.67
C ALA A 75 -15.74 8.78 -13.51
N GLY A 76 -15.64 9.56 -12.44
CA GLY A 76 -16.46 9.41 -11.24
C GLY A 76 -15.71 9.85 -10.00
N ALA A 77 -16.43 10.10 -8.91
CA ALA A 77 -15.84 10.62 -7.68
C ALA A 77 -14.67 9.77 -7.17
N ASP A 78 -14.78 8.45 -7.21
CA ASP A 78 -13.71 7.54 -6.78
C ASP A 78 -12.50 7.55 -7.72
N VAL A 79 -12.72 7.70 -9.03
CA VAL A 79 -11.62 7.81 -10.01
C VAL A 79 -10.88 9.13 -9.82
N GLU A 80 -11.61 10.23 -9.66
CA GLU A 80 -11.04 11.56 -9.46
C GLU A 80 -10.32 11.69 -8.10
N LYS A 81 -10.83 11.01 -7.06
CA LYS A 81 -10.13 10.85 -5.78
C LYS A 81 -8.74 10.24 -5.98
N VAL A 82 -8.66 9.10 -6.67
CA VAL A 82 -7.40 8.40 -6.93
C VAL A 82 -6.49 9.20 -7.86
N ARG A 83 -7.05 9.88 -8.87
CA ARG A 83 -6.29 10.75 -9.78
C ARG A 83 -5.64 11.91 -9.02
N THR A 84 -6.43 12.63 -8.23
CA THR A 84 -5.95 13.73 -7.38
C THR A 84 -4.86 13.23 -6.42
N ALA A 85 -5.08 12.10 -5.76
CA ALA A 85 -4.07 11.49 -4.88
C ALA A 85 -2.77 11.16 -5.63
N THR A 86 -2.87 10.64 -6.86
CA THR A 86 -1.70 10.31 -7.69
C THR A 86 -0.89 11.55 -8.04
N GLU A 87 -1.57 12.66 -8.37
CA GLU A 87 -0.91 13.95 -8.64
C GLU A 87 -0.20 14.50 -7.40
N LEU A 88 -0.85 14.41 -6.23
CA LEU A 88 -0.25 14.79 -4.96
C LEU A 88 0.99 13.96 -4.62
N VAL A 89 1.01 12.65 -4.93
CA VAL A 89 2.21 11.82 -4.75
C VAL A 89 3.34 12.31 -5.67
N ARG A 90 3.06 12.61 -6.94
CA ARG A 90 4.06 13.13 -7.89
C ARG A 90 4.64 14.48 -7.46
N GLU A 91 3.81 15.34 -6.88
CA GLU A 91 4.25 16.63 -6.35
C GLU A 91 5.15 16.46 -5.12
N ARG A 92 4.74 15.61 -4.17
CA ARG A 92 5.38 15.47 -2.85
C ARG A 92 6.60 14.54 -2.86
N ALA A 93 6.66 13.59 -3.80
CA ALA A 93 7.72 12.60 -3.94
C ALA A 93 8.03 12.36 -5.43
N PRO A 94 8.61 13.34 -6.14
CA PRO A 94 8.81 13.29 -7.59
C PRO A 94 9.74 12.17 -8.06
N GLU A 95 10.57 11.62 -7.18
CA GLU A 95 11.45 10.47 -7.43
C GLU A 95 10.72 9.11 -7.41
N LEU A 96 9.50 9.07 -6.88
CA LEU A 96 8.75 7.84 -6.69
C LEU A 96 8.05 7.41 -7.98
N ALA A 97 8.35 6.19 -8.45
CA ALA A 97 7.62 5.60 -9.57
C ALA A 97 6.15 5.34 -9.17
N VAL A 98 5.24 6.17 -9.68
CA VAL A 98 3.80 6.10 -9.37
C VAL A 98 2.92 6.16 -10.62
N ALA A 99 1.94 5.24 -10.69
CA ALA A 99 0.91 5.23 -11.72
C ALA A 99 -0.49 5.12 -11.09
N GLY A 100 -1.42 5.89 -11.64
CA GLY A 100 -2.75 6.02 -11.11
C GLY A 100 -3.59 7.00 -11.93
N PRO A 101 -4.93 6.86 -11.94
CA PRO A 101 -5.65 5.66 -11.50
C PRO A 101 -5.30 4.46 -12.39
N ILE A 102 -5.16 3.27 -11.80
CA ILE A 102 -4.82 2.03 -12.53
C ILE A 102 -5.64 0.84 -12.00
N GLN A 103 -6.12 0.00 -12.90
CA GLN A 103 -6.77 -1.26 -12.50
C GLN A 103 -5.75 -2.28 -12.00
N TYR A 104 -6.21 -3.20 -11.15
CA TYR A 104 -5.33 -4.22 -10.56
C TYR A 104 -4.66 -5.11 -11.64
N ASP A 105 -5.39 -5.51 -12.68
CA ASP A 105 -4.85 -6.30 -13.79
C ASP A 105 -3.71 -5.56 -14.52
N ALA A 106 -3.92 -4.28 -14.82
CA ALA A 106 -2.94 -3.39 -15.43
C ALA A 106 -1.71 -3.17 -14.55
N ALA A 107 -1.87 -3.16 -13.23
CA ALA A 107 -0.76 -3.00 -12.29
C ALA A 107 0.07 -4.29 -12.12
N ALA A 108 -0.59 -5.45 -12.11
CA ALA A 108 0.02 -6.73 -11.72
C ALA A 108 0.48 -7.61 -12.89
N ASP A 109 -0.15 -7.52 -14.06
CA ASP A 109 0.15 -8.36 -15.23
C ASP A 109 0.95 -7.59 -16.28
N ALA A 110 2.09 -8.14 -16.69
CA ALA A 110 3.00 -7.49 -17.63
C ALA A 110 2.38 -7.23 -19.01
N ALA A 111 1.56 -8.17 -19.51
CA ALA A 111 0.93 -8.04 -20.82
C ALA A 111 -0.21 -7.03 -20.78
N VAL A 112 -1.06 -7.07 -19.75
CA VAL A 112 -2.15 -6.10 -19.56
C VAL A 112 -1.59 -4.71 -19.31
N GLY A 113 -0.54 -4.58 -18.50
CA GLY A 113 0.15 -3.32 -18.23
C GLY A 113 0.73 -2.70 -19.50
N ALA A 114 1.44 -3.50 -20.32
CA ALA A 114 1.98 -3.03 -21.60
C ALA A 114 0.87 -2.59 -22.59
N ALA A 115 -0.29 -3.25 -22.56
CA ALA A 115 -1.42 -2.92 -23.42
C ALA A 115 -2.18 -1.67 -22.96
N LYS A 116 -2.48 -1.53 -21.66
CA LYS A 116 -3.29 -0.43 -21.12
C LYS A 116 -2.49 0.83 -20.81
N MET A 117 -1.21 0.71 -20.45
CA MET A 117 -0.33 1.84 -20.09
C MET A 117 1.09 1.65 -20.65
N PRO A 118 1.26 1.71 -21.99
CA PRO A 118 2.55 1.50 -22.62
C PRO A 118 3.60 2.51 -22.13
N GLY A 119 4.81 2.01 -21.84
CA GLY A 119 5.93 2.84 -21.35
C GLY A 119 5.89 3.19 -19.86
N SER A 120 4.88 2.72 -19.10
CA SER A 120 4.82 2.95 -17.66
C SER A 120 5.93 2.18 -16.91
N GLU A 121 6.57 2.86 -15.95
CA GLU A 121 7.52 2.25 -15.01
C GLU A 121 6.83 1.48 -13.86
N VAL A 122 5.50 1.45 -13.84
CA VAL A 122 4.70 0.80 -12.78
C VAL A 122 3.76 -0.26 -13.35
N ALA A 123 3.08 0.01 -14.47
CA ALA A 123 2.11 -0.93 -15.02
C ALA A 123 2.75 -2.28 -15.37
N GLY A 124 2.12 -3.36 -14.91
CA GLY A 124 2.57 -4.74 -15.06
C GLY A 124 3.78 -5.12 -14.21
N ARG A 125 4.27 -4.20 -13.37
CA ARG A 125 5.47 -4.38 -12.52
C ARG A 125 5.31 -3.73 -11.14
N ALA A 126 4.08 -3.44 -10.73
CA ALA A 126 3.83 -2.79 -9.44
C ALA A 126 4.26 -3.71 -8.28
N THR A 127 4.87 -3.11 -7.27
CA THR A 127 5.28 -3.78 -6.02
C THR A 127 4.51 -3.26 -4.83
N VAL A 128 3.95 -2.05 -4.94
CA VAL A 128 3.16 -1.39 -3.90
C VAL A 128 1.77 -1.06 -4.46
N PHE A 129 0.73 -1.59 -3.83
CA PHE A 129 -0.66 -1.48 -4.28
C PHE A 129 -1.45 -0.67 -3.26
N ILE A 130 -1.92 0.51 -3.66
CA ILE A 130 -2.67 1.42 -2.78
C ILE A 130 -4.14 1.33 -3.14
N PHE A 131 -4.95 0.87 -2.19
CA PHE A 131 -6.38 0.67 -2.39
C PHE A 131 -7.17 1.97 -2.14
N PRO A 132 -8.25 2.23 -2.90
CA PRO A 132 -8.99 3.48 -2.81
C PRO A 132 -9.81 3.61 -1.52
N ASP A 133 -10.08 2.50 -0.83
CA ASP A 133 -10.87 2.39 0.40
C ASP A 133 -10.62 1.04 1.10
N LEU A 134 -11.05 0.95 2.35
CA LEU A 134 -10.85 -0.23 3.19
C LEU A 134 -11.66 -1.43 2.72
N ASN A 135 -12.87 -1.26 2.17
CA ASN A 135 -13.65 -2.41 1.70
C ASN A 135 -12.91 -3.09 0.55
N THR A 136 -12.39 -2.31 -0.39
CA THR A 136 -11.61 -2.83 -1.52
C THR A 136 -10.31 -3.50 -1.03
N GLY A 137 -9.53 -2.82 -0.19
CA GLY A 137 -8.25 -3.35 0.32
C GLY A 137 -8.44 -4.61 1.17
N ASN A 138 -9.34 -4.56 2.15
CA ASN A 138 -9.57 -5.62 3.12
C ASN A 138 -10.07 -6.92 2.48
N ASN A 139 -11.00 -6.81 1.52
CA ASN A 139 -11.48 -7.97 0.77
C ASN A 139 -10.38 -8.52 -0.16
N THR A 140 -9.64 -7.64 -0.85
CA THR A 140 -8.65 -8.08 -1.84
C THR A 140 -7.49 -8.82 -1.20
N TYR A 141 -6.88 -8.32 -0.13
CA TYR A 141 -5.74 -9.03 0.48
C TYR A 141 -6.14 -10.40 1.03
N LYS A 142 -7.35 -10.52 1.63
CA LYS A 142 -7.87 -11.81 2.10
C LYS A 142 -8.19 -12.75 0.95
N ALA A 143 -8.79 -12.24 -0.12
CA ALA A 143 -9.07 -13.04 -1.30
C ALA A 143 -7.76 -13.62 -1.87
N VAL A 144 -6.73 -12.79 -2.07
CA VAL A 144 -5.41 -13.21 -2.56
C VAL A 144 -4.73 -14.19 -1.59
N GLN A 145 -4.75 -13.91 -0.29
CA GLN A 145 -4.22 -14.80 0.74
C GLN A 145 -4.84 -16.21 0.63
N ARG A 146 -6.18 -16.28 0.52
CA ARG A 146 -6.92 -17.54 0.52
C ARG A 146 -6.86 -18.28 -0.81
N SER A 147 -6.88 -17.57 -1.94
CA SER A 147 -6.96 -18.18 -3.27
C SER A 147 -5.59 -18.53 -3.85
N ALA A 148 -4.55 -17.73 -3.56
CA ALA A 148 -3.19 -17.96 -4.05
C ALA A 148 -2.29 -18.67 -3.03
N GLY A 149 -2.79 -18.96 -1.82
CA GLY A 149 -2.00 -19.52 -0.73
C GLY A 149 -0.88 -18.58 -0.28
N ALA A 150 -1.01 -17.28 -0.54
CA ALA A 150 -0.03 -16.28 -0.15
C ALA A 150 -0.01 -16.11 1.38
N VAL A 151 1.17 -15.82 1.93
CA VAL A 151 1.31 -15.44 3.34
C VAL A 151 1.10 -13.94 3.43
N ALA A 152 0.17 -13.52 4.29
CA ALA A 152 -0.12 -12.11 4.54
C ALA A 152 0.46 -11.73 5.91
N ILE A 153 1.47 -10.87 5.94
CA ILE A 153 2.14 -10.44 7.17
C ILE A 153 1.69 -9.00 7.49
N GLY A 154 1.06 -8.81 8.66
CA GLY A 154 0.53 -7.53 9.09
C GLY A 154 -0.77 -7.65 9.91
N PRO A 155 -1.47 -6.53 10.19
CA PRO A 155 -1.19 -5.19 9.67
C PRO A 155 0.05 -4.56 10.32
N VAL A 156 0.93 -3.99 9.50
CA VAL A 156 2.08 -3.19 9.96
C VAL A 156 1.68 -1.73 9.95
N LEU A 157 1.67 -1.05 11.10
CA LEU A 157 1.31 0.37 11.14
C LEU A 157 2.47 1.25 10.66
N GLN A 158 2.11 2.33 10.00
CA GLN A 158 3.03 3.30 9.42
C GLN A 158 2.55 4.74 9.65
N GLY A 159 3.45 5.70 9.44
CA GLY A 159 3.18 7.12 9.67
C GLY A 159 3.33 7.58 11.11
N LEU A 160 3.84 6.73 12.01
CA LEU A 160 4.09 7.03 13.43
C LEU A 160 5.54 7.44 13.70
N ARG A 161 5.76 8.31 14.70
CA ARG A 161 7.10 8.70 15.15
C ARG A 161 7.89 7.60 15.86
N LYS A 162 7.22 6.55 16.30
CA LYS A 162 7.83 5.34 16.86
C LYS A 162 7.01 4.14 16.39
N PRO A 163 7.64 3.00 16.12
CA PRO A 163 6.94 1.83 15.63
C PRO A 163 6.00 1.27 16.70
N ILE A 164 4.76 1.03 16.29
CA ILE A 164 3.73 0.38 17.07
C ILE A 164 3.05 -0.56 16.10
N ASN A 165 2.92 -1.84 16.43
CA ASN A 165 2.16 -2.77 15.62
C ASN A 165 1.13 -3.46 16.49
N ASP A 166 -0.03 -3.75 15.90
CA ASP A 166 -1.12 -4.44 16.57
C ASP A 166 -1.14 -5.90 16.13
N LEU A 167 -1.53 -6.78 17.04
CA LEU A 167 -1.71 -8.20 16.75
C LEU A 167 -3.21 -8.51 16.75
N SER A 168 -3.65 -9.29 15.76
CA SER A 168 -5.01 -9.81 15.77
C SER A 168 -5.25 -10.67 17.02
N ARG A 169 -6.48 -10.66 17.54
CA ARG A 169 -6.88 -11.49 18.69
C ARG A 169 -6.66 -12.99 18.47
N GLY A 170 -6.57 -13.43 17.21
CA GLY A 170 -6.31 -14.81 16.81
C GLY A 170 -4.89 -15.07 16.31
N ALA A 171 -3.92 -14.20 16.64
CA ALA A 171 -2.54 -14.33 16.18
C ALA A 171 -1.91 -15.68 16.60
N THR A 172 -1.21 -16.29 15.67
CA THR A 172 -0.37 -17.47 15.91
C THR A 172 0.97 -17.09 16.53
N VAL A 173 1.74 -18.06 17.01
CA VAL A 173 3.12 -17.81 17.49
C VAL A 173 3.98 -17.20 16.38
N ASP A 174 3.83 -17.70 15.15
CA ASP A 174 4.58 -17.18 14.01
C ASP A 174 4.19 -15.72 13.69
N ASP A 175 2.91 -15.37 13.80
CA ASP A 175 2.45 -13.97 13.65
C ASP A 175 3.10 -13.05 14.70
N ILE A 176 3.20 -13.51 15.95
CA ILE A 176 3.85 -12.75 17.03
C ILE A 176 5.33 -12.53 16.72
N VAL A 177 6.05 -13.59 16.34
CA VAL A 177 7.48 -13.51 16.00
C VAL A 177 7.71 -12.57 14.82
N ASN A 178 6.89 -12.69 13.76
CA ASN A 178 6.97 -11.83 12.59
C ASN A 178 6.71 -10.36 12.93
N THR A 179 5.68 -10.07 13.74
CA THR A 179 5.36 -8.69 14.15
C THR A 179 6.48 -8.09 15.02
N VAL A 180 7.10 -8.87 15.91
CA VAL A 180 8.25 -8.40 16.70
C VAL A 180 9.43 -8.09 15.80
N ALA A 181 9.76 -8.98 14.86
CA ALA A 181 10.86 -8.77 13.91
C ALA A 181 10.64 -7.51 13.05
N ILE A 182 9.42 -7.33 12.52
CA ILE A 182 9.02 -6.13 11.77
C ILE A 182 9.16 -4.86 12.61
N THR A 183 8.67 -4.88 13.85
CA THR A 183 8.74 -3.74 14.76
C THR A 183 10.20 -3.36 15.06
N ALA A 184 11.08 -4.35 15.22
CA ALA A 184 12.51 -4.14 15.42
C ALA A 184 13.20 -3.53 14.19
N ILE A 185 12.87 -3.99 12.98
CA ILE A 185 13.36 -3.42 11.71
C ILE A 185 12.93 -1.95 11.60
N GLN A 186 11.64 -1.66 11.82
CA GLN A 186 11.13 -0.30 11.80
C GLN A 186 11.87 0.58 12.82
N ALA A 187 12.10 0.10 14.05
CA ALA A 187 12.82 0.84 15.09
C ALA A 187 14.28 1.13 14.73
N ALA A 188 14.97 0.18 14.08
CA ALA A 188 16.35 0.33 13.66
C ALA A 188 16.53 1.34 12.51
N LEU A 189 15.48 1.56 11.72
CA LEU A 189 15.45 2.46 10.56
C LEU A 189 14.71 3.80 10.85
N SER A 190 14.28 4.01 12.11
CA SER A 190 13.55 5.20 12.59
C SER A 190 14.46 6.37 12.93
#